data_AF-A0A8C9RD66-F1
#
_entry.id   AF-A0A8C9RD66-F1
#
_cell.length_a   1.000
_cell.length_b   1.000
_cell.length_c   1.000
_cell.angle_alpha   90.00
_cell.angle_beta   90.00
_cell.angle_gamma   90.00
#
_symmetry.space_group_name_H-M   'P 1'
#
loop_
_entity.id
_entity.type
_entity.pdbx_description
1 polymer ?
#
loop_
_entity_poly.entity_id
_entity_poly.type
_entity_poly.pdbx_seq_one_letter_code
_entity_poly.pdbx_strand_id
1 'polypeptide(L)'
;LPVHVFTSSLFMVDNGTDDWKIAMTYERIFFIALELLVCAVHPIPGRYVFTWSARLAFTYAPSLVVADVDLVLSIPMFLRLYLIARVMLLHSKLLTDASSRSIGALNKISFNTRFIMKTLMTICPGTVLLIFSVSSWILAAWTVRVCERYHDKEGVTSNFLGAMWLISITFLSIGYGDMVPHTYCGKGVCLFTGIMGAGCTALVVAVVARKLELTKAEKHVHNFMMDTQLCKQVKNTAANVLRETWLIYKHTKLVKKVDRTRVRKHQRKFFQAIHHVMYDLVSELQERGELLDRHVDTIEDKLDAIKGNLQALPGLLRRVLEQQRQRDPTETVAPHFQPAHRQDFSSCSPNASSDSD
;
A
#
# COMPACT_ATOMS: atom_id res chain seq x y z
N LEU A 1 30.18 11.78 3.59
CA LEU A 1 31.24 11.19 4.46
C LEU A 1 30.90 11.18 5.96
N PRO A 2 30.71 12.31 6.66
CA PRO A 2 30.59 12.32 8.13
C PRO A 2 29.39 11.51 8.65
N VAL A 3 28.27 11.52 7.93
CA VAL A 3 27.08 10.70 8.26
C VAL A 3 27.39 9.20 8.26
N HIS A 4 28.20 8.70 7.32
CA HIS A 4 28.54 7.27 7.26
C HIS A 4 29.49 6.86 8.37
N VAL A 5 30.43 7.73 8.75
CA VAL A 5 31.33 7.51 9.89
C VAL A 5 30.52 7.43 11.18
N PHE A 6 29.59 8.37 11.40
CA PHE A 6 28.69 8.35 12.55
C PHE A 6 27.82 7.09 12.58
N THR A 7 27.28 6.68 11.43
CA THR A 7 26.46 5.46 11.33
C THR A 7 27.27 4.20 11.65
N SER A 8 28.53 4.10 11.19
CA SER A 8 29.40 2.97 11.50
C SER A 8 29.81 2.96 12.97
N SER A 9 30.06 4.13 13.56
CA SER A 9 30.33 4.26 15.00
C SER A 9 29.14 3.86 15.85
N LEU A 10 27.91 4.22 15.46
CA LEU A 10 26.69 3.81 16.16
C LEU A 10 26.53 2.28 16.14
N PHE A 11 26.78 1.66 14.98
CA PHE A 11 26.72 0.20 14.84
C PHE A 11 27.78 -0.52 15.70
N MET A 12 28.98 0.05 15.84
CA MET A 12 30.00 -0.48 16.75
C MET A 12 29.56 -0.41 18.21
N VAL A 13 28.98 0.72 18.63
CA VAL A 13 28.48 0.93 20.00
C VAL A 13 27.32 -0.02 20.31
N ASP A 14 26.36 -0.18 19.39
CA ASP A 14 25.20 -1.05 19.58
C ASP A 14 25.58 -2.54 19.70
N ASN A 15 26.69 -2.97 19.09
CA ASN A 15 27.15 -4.37 19.10
C ASN A 15 28.35 -4.62 20.02
N GLY A 16 28.89 -3.60 20.70
CA GLY A 16 30.06 -3.73 21.58
C GLY A 16 31.33 -4.19 20.84
N THR A 17 31.47 -3.86 19.55
CA THR A 17 32.63 -4.25 18.74
C THR A 17 33.56 -3.04 18.53
N ASP A 18 34.85 -3.21 18.77
CA ASP A 18 35.86 -2.15 18.56
C ASP A 18 36.40 -2.10 17.12
N ASP A 19 36.23 -3.18 16.36
CA ASP A 19 36.75 -3.31 14.99
C ASP A 19 35.79 -2.76 13.93
N TRP A 20 36.12 -1.59 13.38
CA TRP A 20 35.35 -0.95 12.30
C TRP A 20 35.24 -1.80 11.02
N LYS A 21 36.19 -2.71 10.79
CA LYS A 21 36.20 -3.60 9.63
C LYS A 21 35.04 -4.59 9.66
N ILE A 22 34.63 -5.02 10.85
CA ILE A 22 33.52 -5.96 11.06
C ILE A 22 32.18 -5.25 10.80
N ALA A 23 32.11 -3.95 11.11
CA ALA A 23 30.96 -3.11 10.81
C ALA A 23 30.80 -2.76 9.31
N MET A 24 31.85 -2.92 8.50
CA MET A 24 31.90 -2.45 7.12
C MET A 24 31.77 -3.62 6.12
N THR A 25 30.54 -3.96 5.76
CA THR A 25 30.25 -4.98 4.74
C THR A 25 30.50 -4.48 3.31
N TYR A 26 30.82 -5.38 2.37
CA TYR A 26 31.02 -5.04 0.96
C TYR A 26 29.80 -4.36 0.33
N GLU A 27 28.58 -4.79 0.70
CA GLU A 27 27.33 -4.16 0.28
C GLU A 27 27.23 -2.71 0.75
N ARG A 28 27.57 -2.44 2.02
CA ARG A 28 27.59 -1.09 2.58
C ARG A 28 28.65 -0.21 1.90
N ILE A 29 29.84 -0.75 1.64
CA ILE A 29 30.91 -0.03 0.92
C ILE A 29 30.43 0.31 -0.49
N PHE A 30 29.80 -0.62 -1.20
CA PHE A 30 29.26 -0.39 -2.53
C PHE A 30 28.24 0.76 -2.55
N PHE A 31 27.28 0.76 -1.62
CA PHE A 31 26.30 1.85 -1.52
C PHE A 31 26.95 3.18 -1.14
N ILE A 32 27.94 3.19 -0.24
CA ILE A 32 28.70 4.40 0.10
C ILE A 32 29.46 4.93 -1.13
N ALA A 33 30.10 4.04 -1.89
CA ALA A 33 30.84 4.41 -3.10
C ALA A 33 29.91 5.00 -4.16
N LEU A 34 28.73 4.40 -4.35
CA LEU A 34 27.70 4.93 -5.24
C LEU A 34 27.19 6.30 -4.75
N GLU A 35 26.96 6.45 -3.45
CA GLU A 35 26.55 7.73 -2.83
C GLU A 35 27.59 8.83 -3.09
N LEU A 36 28.88 8.50 -2.90
CA LEU A 36 30.00 9.39 -3.17
C LEU A 36 30.13 9.72 -4.65
N LEU A 37 29.96 8.75 -5.55
CA LEU A 37 30.03 8.98 -6.98
C LEU A 37 28.94 9.96 -7.44
N VAL A 38 27.71 9.80 -6.95
CA VAL A 38 26.61 10.74 -7.21
C VAL A 38 26.88 12.13 -6.62
N CYS A 39 27.49 12.20 -5.43
CA CYS A 39 27.86 13.48 -4.81
C CYS A 39 29.09 14.12 -5.45
N ALA A 40 29.94 13.35 -6.13
CA ALA A 40 31.11 13.85 -6.84
C ALA A 40 30.75 14.51 -8.17
N VAL A 41 29.61 14.15 -8.77
CA VAL A 41 29.13 14.83 -9.98
C VAL A 41 28.71 16.25 -9.63
N HIS A 42 29.59 17.21 -9.92
CA HIS A 42 29.34 18.64 -9.84
C HIS A 42 29.84 19.30 -11.13
N PRO A 43 29.19 20.37 -11.62
CA PRO A 43 29.77 21.18 -12.69
C PRO A 43 31.12 21.71 -12.19
N ILE A 44 32.19 21.34 -12.89
CA ILE A 44 33.55 21.78 -12.56
C ILE A 44 33.68 23.18 -13.16
N PRO A 45 34.10 24.19 -12.40
CA PRO A 45 34.24 25.54 -12.94
C PRO A 45 35.27 25.55 -14.09
N GLY A 46 34.80 25.72 -15.32
CA GLY A 46 35.60 25.80 -16.54
C GLY A 46 34.74 25.74 -17.80
N ARG A 47 35.13 26.44 -18.88
CA ARG A 47 34.40 26.40 -20.16
C ARG A 47 34.79 25.15 -20.94
N TYR A 48 34.19 24.03 -20.58
CA TYR A 48 34.32 22.78 -21.33
C TYR A 48 33.16 22.66 -22.32
N VAL A 49 33.50 22.78 -23.60
CA VAL A 49 32.54 22.65 -24.70
C VAL A 49 32.62 21.24 -25.29
N PHE A 50 31.47 20.61 -25.49
CA PHE A 50 31.34 19.31 -26.15
C PHE A 50 30.51 19.48 -27.42
N THR A 51 30.98 18.93 -28.54
CA THR A 51 30.20 18.92 -29.78
C THR A 51 29.09 17.90 -29.66
N TRP A 52 27.88 18.35 -29.38
CA TRP A 52 26.71 17.50 -29.29
C TRP A 52 26.14 17.26 -30.69
N SER A 53 26.33 16.05 -31.21
CA SER A 53 25.68 15.60 -32.44
C SER A 53 24.29 15.06 -32.09
N ALA A 54 23.24 15.84 -32.38
CA ALA A 54 21.87 15.35 -32.31
C ALA A 54 21.31 15.20 -33.72
N ARG A 55 20.63 14.08 -33.99
CA ARG A 55 19.76 13.99 -35.17
C ARG A 55 18.40 14.57 -34.80
N LEU A 56 17.95 15.56 -35.59
CA LEU A 56 16.63 16.15 -35.38
C LEU A 56 15.56 15.12 -35.73
N ALA A 57 14.69 14.78 -34.77
CA ALA A 57 13.87 13.58 -34.86
C ALA A 57 12.78 13.58 -35.96
N PHE A 58 12.51 14.73 -36.59
CA PHE A 58 11.54 14.86 -37.68
C PHE A 58 12.18 14.96 -39.07
N THR A 59 13.36 15.57 -39.16
CA THR A 59 14.04 15.86 -40.44
C THR A 59 15.22 14.93 -40.70
N TYR A 60 15.62 14.10 -39.72
CA TYR A 60 16.82 13.24 -39.72
C TYR A 60 18.14 13.97 -40.04
N ALA A 61 18.11 15.30 -40.12
CA ALA A 61 19.27 16.12 -40.38
C ALA A 61 20.20 16.11 -39.16
N PRO A 62 21.51 15.92 -39.36
CA PRO A 62 22.49 16.06 -38.30
C PRO A 62 22.58 17.54 -37.91
N SER A 63 22.29 17.85 -36.66
CA SER A 63 22.50 19.16 -36.05
C SER A 63 23.68 19.05 -35.10
N LEU A 64 24.78 19.66 -35.51
CA LEU A 64 26.00 19.80 -34.71
C LEU A 64 25.89 21.10 -33.92
N VAL A 65 25.64 20.99 -32.63
CA VAL A 65 25.57 22.16 -31.74
C VAL A 65 26.64 22.00 -30.67
N VAL A 66 27.39 23.08 -30.44
CA VAL A 66 28.34 23.15 -29.33
C VAL A 66 27.54 23.30 -28.04
N ALA A 67 27.55 22.26 -27.20
CA ALA A 67 26.84 22.23 -25.94
C ALA A 67 27.83 22.28 -24.78
N ASP A 68 27.48 23.02 -23.73
CA ASP A 68 28.31 23.14 -22.54
C ASP A 68 28.22 21.86 -21.68
N VAL A 69 29.36 21.31 -21.27
CA VAL A 69 29.45 20.09 -20.45
C VAL A 69 28.74 20.26 -19.09
N ASP A 70 28.73 21.50 -18.58
CA ASP A 70 28.03 21.89 -17.35
C ASP A 70 26.52 21.61 -17.41
N LEU A 71 25.94 21.61 -18.62
CA LEU A 71 24.53 21.36 -18.85
C LEU A 71 24.19 19.87 -18.67
N VAL A 72 25.01 18.97 -19.20
CA VAL A 72 24.84 17.53 -19.07
C VAL A 72 25.12 17.10 -17.63
N LEU A 73 26.10 17.72 -16.97
CA LEU A 73 26.39 17.50 -15.55
C LEU A 73 25.32 18.08 -14.61
N SER A 74 24.46 19.00 -15.06
CA SER A 74 23.36 19.52 -14.24
C SER A 74 22.22 18.51 -14.04
N ILE A 75 22.03 17.56 -14.96
CA ILE A 75 21.00 16.50 -14.85
C ILE A 75 21.27 15.55 -13.66
N PRO A 76 22.47 14.97 -13.50
CA PRO A 76 22.81 14.14 -12.34
C PRO A 76 22.88 14.91 -11.02
N MET A 77 22.91 16.25 -11.01
CA MET A 77 22.78 17.01 -9.75
C MET A 77 21.40 16.82 -9.11
N PHE A 78 20.34 16.61 -9.89
CA PHE A 78 19.00 16.33 -9.34
C PHE A 78 18.92 14.98 -8.65
N LEU A 79 19.82 14.04 -8.96
CA LEU A 79 19.90 12.78 -8.24
C LEU A 79 20.12 13.02 -6.75
N ARG A 80 20.81 14.10 -6.36
CA ARG A 80 21.04 14.47 -4.96
C ARG A 80 19.76 14.75 -4.15
N LEU A 81 18.58 14.87 -4.78
CA LEU A 81 17.31 14.98 -4.07
C LEU A 81 17.00 13.78 -3.17
N TYR A 82 17.61 12.61 -3.42
CA TYR A 82 17.49 11.48 -2.48
C TYR A 82 18.01 11.84 -1.07
N LEU A 83 18.96 12.79 -0.97
CA LEU A 83 19.48 13.27 0.32
C LEU A 83 18.42 14.06 1.10
N ILE A 84 17.57 14.84 0.42
CA ILE A 84 16.47 15.56 1.06
C ILE A 84 15.47 14.56 1.64
N ALA A 85 15.11 13.53 0.87
CA ALA A 85 14.26 12.45 1.37
C ALA A 85 14.89 11.79 2.59
N ARG A 86 16.19 11.47 2.56
CA ARG A 86 16.93 10.89 3.71
C ARG A 86 16.89 11.80 4.94
N VAL A 87 17.08 13.10 4.78
CA VAL A 87 17.03 14.09 5.88
C VAL A 87 15.62 14.23 6.43
N MET A 88 14.61 14.29 5.57
CA MET A 88 13.20 14.32 5.97
C MET A 88 12.83 13.09 6.80
N LEU A 89 13.30 11.90 6.38
CA LEU A 89 13.08 10.66 7.12
C LEU A 89 13.82 10.64 8.47
N LEU A 90 15.05 11.19 8.53
CA LEU A 90 15.82 11.28 9.78
C LEU A 90 15.21 12.27 10.78
N HIS A 91 14.64 13.38 10.30
CA HIS A 91 14.06 14.42 11.15
C HIS A 91 12.60 14.12 11.56
N SER A 92 11.98 13.08 11.00
CA SER A 92 10.63 12.68 11.37
C SER A 92 10.62 12.12 12.80
N LYS A 93 10.21 12.96 13.76
CA LYS A 93 10.10 12.61 15.20
C LYS A 93 9.26 11.35 15.43
N LEU A 94 8.32 11.04 14.54
CA LEU A 94 7.47 9.86 14.62
C LEU A 94 8.24 8.53 14.45
N LEU A 95 9.39 8.54 13.78
CA LEU A 95 10.15 7.33 13.39
C LEU A 95 11.50 7.22 14.12
N THR A 96 11.95 8.29 14.75
CA THR A 96 13.20 8.33 15.53
C THR A 96 12.95 8.32 17.04
N ASP A 97 11.70 8.35 17.49
CA ASP A 97 11.36 8.30 18.91
C ASP A 97 11.84 7.00 19.56
N ALA A 98 12.41 7.12 20.76
CA ALA A 98 12.96 5.99 21.51
C ALA A 98 11.89 4.93 21.79
N SER A 99 10.63 5.36 21.98
CA SER A 99 9.47 4.48 22.15
C SER A 99 9.27 3.55 20.94
N SER A 100 9.25 4.11 19.73
CA SER A 100 9.11 3.37 18.49
C SER A 100 10.27 2.38 18.28
N ARG A 101 11.52 2.81 18.53
CA ARG A 101 12.71 1.97 18.40
C ARG A 101 12.69 0.77 19.35
N SER A 102 12.26 1.00 20.59
CA SER A 102 12.08 -0.07 21.59
C SER A 102 11.04 -1.09 21.14
N ILE A 103 9.86 -0.62 20.68
CA ILE A 103 8.79 -1.49 20.17
C ILE A 103 9.27 -2.28 18.94
N GLY A 104 10.03 -1.65 18.03
CA GLY A 104 10.60 -2.33 16.86
C GLY A 104 11.62 -3.40 17.21
N ALA A 105 12.49 -3.15 18.20
CA ALA A 105 13.45 -4.14 18.69
C ALA A 105 12.75 -5.35 19.32
N LEU A 106 11.70 -5.12 20.12
CA LEU A 106 10.87 -6.19 20.71
C LEU A 106 10.20 -7.06 19.63
N ASN A 107 9.78 -6.46 18.51
CA ASN A 107 9.17 -7.18 17.40
C ASN A 107 10.18 -7.72 16.37
N LYS A 108 11.49 -7.55 16.60
CA LYS A 108 12.56 -7.89 15.63
C LYS A 108 12.35 -7.25 14.25
N ILE A 109 11.75 -6.07 14.20
CA ILE A 109 11.52 -5.32 12.96
C ILE A 109 12.66 -4.32 12.79
N SER A 110 13.46 -4.49 11.73
CA SER A 110 14.49 -3.52 11.36
C SER A 110 13.85 -2.28 10.72
N PHE A 111 14.19 -1.09 11.23
CA PHE A 111 13.76 0.20 10.66
C PHE A 111 14.44 0.48 9.31
N ASN A 112 13.91 -0.12 8.25
CA ASN A 112 14.40 0.07 6.88
C ASN A 112 13.72 1.25 6.18
N THR A 113 14.39 1.83 5.18
CA THR A 113 13.82 2.90 4.32
C THR A 113 12.53 2.49 3.62
N ARG A 114 12.41 1.21 3.22
CA ARG A 114 11.17 0.63 2.65
C ARG A 114 10.03 0.60 3.65
N PHE A 115 10.31 0.23 4.90
CA PHE A 115 9.32 0.23 5.97
C PHE A 115 8.82 1.66 6.23
N ILE A 116 9.76 2.61 6.30
CA ILE A 116 9.46 4.03 6.50
C ILE A 116 8.59 4.58 5.37
N MET A 117 8.94 4.31 4.10
CA MET A 117 8.15 4.75 2.95
C MET A 117 6.73 4.17 2.97
N LYS A 118 6.58 2.90 3.35
CA LYS A 118 5.28 2.24 3.51
C LYS A 118 4.45 2.88 4.62
N THR A 119 5.08 3.21 5.75
CA THR A 119 4.43 3.90 6.88
C THR A 119 3.96 5.30 6.49
N LEU A 120 4.80 6.07 5.78
CA LEU A 120 4.45 7.41 5.30
C LEU A 120 3.25 7.38 4.34
N MET A 121 3.26 6.44 3.38
CA MET A 121 2.16 6.19 2.45
C MET A 121 0.88 5.69 3.12
N THR A 122 0.96 5.19 4.36
CA THR A 122 -0.22 4.73 5.11
C THR A 122 -0.85 5.86 5.92
N ILE A 123 -0.03 6.72 6.54
CA ILE A 123 -0.48 7.80 7.42
C ILE A 123 -1.13 8.94 6.61
N CYS A 124 -0.40 9.52 5.67
CA CYS A 124 -0.84 10.68 4.89
C CYS A 124 -0.52 10.53 3.40
N PRO A 125 -1.09 9.51 2.72
CA PRO A 125 -0.78 9.21 1.32
C PRO A 125 -0.95 10.41 0.38
N GLY A 126 -2.01 11.20 0.57
CA GLY A 126 -2.31 12.35 -0.29
C GLY A 126 -1.23 13.42 -0.24
N THR A 127 -0.77 13.80 0.96
CA THR A 127 0.28 14.81 1.13
C THR A 127 1.62 14.34 0.53
N VAL A 128 1.98 13.08 0.74
CA VAL A 128 3.22 12.50 0.21
C VAL A 128 3.20 12.46 -1.32
N LEU A 129 2.10 11.97 -1.91
CA LEU A 129 1.94 11.92 -3.36
C LEU A 129 1.91 13.31 -4.00
N LEU A 130 1.30 14.30 -3.33
CA LEU A 130 1.28 15.69 -3.80
C LEU A 130 2.68 16.29 -3.82
N ILE A 131 3.44 16.19 -2.72
CA ILE A 131 4.81 16.70 -2.65
C ILE A 131 5.69 16.02 -3.70
N PHE A 132 5.57 14.70 -3.84
CA PHE A 132 6.29 13.94 -4.87
C PHE A 132 5.93 14.42 -6.29
N SER A 133 4.64 14.57 -6.59
CA SER A 133 4.18 14.98 -7.93
C SER A 133 4.66 16.39 -8.28
N VAL A 134 4.48 17.37 -7.38
CA VAL A 134 4.92 18.76 -7.61
C VAL A 134 6.44 18.85 -7.75
N SER A 135 7.20 18.14 -6.92
CA SER A 135 8.65 18.09 -7.07
C SER A 135 9.07 17.47 -8.40
N SER A 136 8.46 16.35 -8.80
CA SER A 136 8.74 15.69 -10.08
C SER A 136 8.43 16.58 -11.29
N TRP A 137 7.37 17.40 -11.22
CA TRP A 137 7.02 18.37 -12.27
C TRP A 137 8.10 19.42 -12.47
N ILE A 138 8.55 20.05 -11.38
CA ILE A 138 9.57 21.10 -11.45
C ILE A 138 10.88 20.53 -12.02
N LEU A 139 11.24 19.31 -11.61
CA LEU A 139 12.46 18.63 -12.05
C LEU A 139 12.41 18.24 -13.53
N ALA A 140 11.32 17.62 -13.96
CA ALA A 140 11.13 17.25 -15.35
C ALA A 140 11.07 18.49 -16.24
N ALA A 141 10.39 19.57 -15.81
CA ALA A 141 10.29 20.81 -16.57
C ALA A 141 11.66 21.49 -16.73
N TRP A 142 12.45 21.53 -15.66
CA TRP A 142 13.82 22.03 -15.74
C TRP A 142 14.70 21.15 -16.67
N THR A 143 14.58 19.83 -16.57
CA THR A 143 15.37 18.90 -17.38
C THR A 143 15.03 19.01 -18.87
N VAL A 144 13.75 19.10 -19.24
CA VAL A 144 13.32 19.31 -20.63
C VAL A 144 13.80 20.67 -21.15
N ARG A 145 13.65 21.73 -20.36
CA ARG A 145 14.16 23.07 -20.72
C ARG A 145 15.64 23.01 -21.04
N VAL A 146 16.42 22.34 -20.19
CA VAL A 146 17.87 22.14 -20.38
C VAL A 146 18.15 21.40 -21.70
N CYS A 147 17.42 20.32 -21.97
CA CYS A 147 17.65 19.51 -23.16
C CYS A 147 17.22 20.18 -24.47
N GLU A 148 16.19 21.02 -24.48
CA GLU A 148 15.70 21.71 -25.68
C GLU A 148 16.33 23.10 -25.89
N ARG A 149 17.04 23.66 -24.90
CA ARG A 149 17.58 25.04 -24.91
C ARG A 149 18.38 25.41 -26.16
N TYR A 150 19.16 24.47 -26.71
CA TYR A 150 20.08 24.71 -27.83
C TYR A 150 19.51 24.29 -29.19
N HIS A 151 18.32 23.67 -29.20
CA HIS A 151 17.73 23.05 -30.39
C HIS A 151 16.38 23.65 -30.79
N ASP A 152 15.80 24.49 -29.95
CA ASP A 152 14.56 25.21 -30.21
C ASP A 152 14.84 26.53 -30.96
N LYS A 153 14.37 26.62 -32.22
CA LYS A 153 14.51 27.83 -33.05
C LYS A 153 13.42 28.88 -32.77
N GLU A 154 12.30 28.47 -32.15
CA GLU A 154 11.13 29.33 -31.88
C GLU A 154 11.08 29.78 -30.41
N GLY A 155 11.89 29.18 -29.54
CA GLY A 155 12.06 29.60 -28.14
C GLY A 155 10.85 29.29 -27.24
N VAL A 156 9.83 28.60 -27.74
CA VAL A 156 8.59 28.32 -27.02
C VAL A 156 8.81 27.27 -25.92
N THR A 157 9.57 26.21 -26.21
CA THR A 157 10.00 25.20 -25.21
C THR A 157 11.18 25.68 -24.37
N SER A 158 11.90 26.70 -24.86
CA SER A 158 12.99 27.34 -24.12
C SER A 158 12.52 28.15 -22.92
N ASN A 159 11.25 28.53 -22.82
CA ASN A 159 10.66 29.23 -21.67
C ASN A 159 10.28 28.26 -20.54
N PHE A 160 10.52 28.64 -19.28
CA PHE A 160 10.24 27.76 -18.14
C PHE A 160 8.74 27.44 -18.00
N LEU A 161 7.88 28.43 -18.27
CA LEU A 161 6.43 28.24 -18.30
C LEU A 161 5.99 27.28 -19.41
N GLY A 162 6.61 27.35 -20.60
CA GLY A 162 6.33 26.41 -21.70
C GLY A 162 6.75 24.97 -21.36
N ALA A 163 7.92 24.80 -20.73
CA ALA A 163 8.35 23.50 -20.25
C ALA A 163 7.47 22.96 -19.10
N MET A 164 7.03 23.82 -18.17
CA MET A 164 6.07 23.43 -17.12
C MET A 164 4.72 23.01 -17.71
N TRP A 165 4.22 23.74 -18.72
CA TRP A 165 3.01 23.38 -19.45
C TRP A 165 3.13 21.99 -20.09
N LEU A 166 4.18 21.78 -20.89
CA LEU A 166 4.46 20.51 -21.56
C LEU A 166 4.54 19.33 -20.58
N ILE A 167 5.25 19.50 -19.47
CA ILE A 167 5.39 18.44 -18.46
C ILE A 167 4.08 18.18 -17.72
N SER A 168 3.30 19.21 -17.41
CA SER A 168 2.01 19.04 -16.73
C SER A 168 1.03 18.24 -17.60
N ILE A 169 0.89 18.59 -18.88
CA ILE A 169 0.00 17.87 -19.81
C ILE A 169 0.49 16.44 -20.10
N THR A 170 1.81 16.22 -20.09
CA THR A 170 2.42 14.89 -20.28
C THR A 170 2.20 14.01 -19.04
N PHE A 171 2.40 14.56 -17.84
CA PHE A 171 2.22 13.85 -16.58
C PHE A 171 0.75 13.45 -16.35
N LEU A 172 -0.19 14.34 -16.69
CA LEU A 172 -1.62 14.02 -16.67
C LEU A 172 -2.05 13.09 -17.81
N SER A 173 -1.14 12.73 -18.72
CA SER A 173 -1.41 11.89 -19.88
C SER A 173 -2.51 12.48 -20.80
N ILE A 174 -2.56 13.81 -20.93
CA ILE A 174 -3.49 14.52 -21.83
C ILE A 174 -2.90 14.62 -23.24
N GLY A 175 -1.69 15.20 -23.34
CA GLY A 175 -0.94 15.28 -24.60
C GLY A 175 -1.62 16.01 -25.75
N TYR A 176 -1.91 17.32 -25.58
CA TYR A 176 -2.54 18.14 -26.63
C TYR A 176 -1.75 18.19 -27.96
N GLY A 177 -0.42 18.05 -27.92
CA GLY A 177 0.44 18.05 -29.10
C GLY A 177 0.74 19.44 -29.67
N ASP A 178 0.39 20.49 -28.95
CA ASP A 178 0.71 21.89 -29.24
C ASP A 178 2.22 22.20 -29.07
N MET A 179 2.88 21.49 -28.15
CA MET A 179 4.32 21.58 -27.92
C MET A 179 4.91 20.16 -27.82
N VAL A 180 6.04 19.89 -28.49
CA VAL A 180 6.68 18.57 -28.52
C VAL A 180 8.21 18.71 -28.45
N PRO A 181 8.92 17.91 -27.64
CA PRO A 181 10.37 17.94 -27.60
C PRO A 181 10.97 17.40 -28.91
N HIS A 182 11.95 18.11 -29.44
CA HIS A 182 12.62 17.72 -30.69
C HIS A 182 13.91 16.91 -30.43
N THR A 183 14.51 17.02 -29.24
CA THR A 183 15.70 16.27 -28.85
C THR A 183 15.36 14.88 -28.28
N TYR A 184 16.28 13.92 -28.45
CA TYR A 184 16.15 12.59 -27.84
C TYR A 184 16.13 12.65 -26.30
N CYS A 185 16.88 13.58 -25.69
CA CYS A 185 16.83 13.78 -24.25
C CYS A 185 15.44 14.25 -23.81
N GLY A 186 14.89 15.30 -24.43
CA GLY A 186 13.55 15.81 -24.08
C GLY A 186 12.46 14.75 -24.25
N LYS A 187 12.52 13.97 -25.33
CA LYS A 187 11.64 12.81 -25.54
C LYS A 187 11.77 11.75 -24.45
N GLY A 188 13.00 11.44 -24.03
CA GLY A 188 13.26 10.52 -22.92
C GLY A 188 12.64 11.01 -21.61
N VAL A 189 12.81 12.30 -21.29
CA VAL A 189 12.21 12.91 -20.09
C VAL A 189 10.69 12.88 -20.15
N CYS A 190 10.08 13.18 -21.30
CA CYS A 190 8.62 13.07 -21.48
C CYS A 190 8.13 11.63 -21.31
N LEU A 191 8.86 10.63 -21.82
CA LEU A 191 8.54 9.22 -21.62
C LEU A 191 8.56 8.84 -20.13
N PHE A 192 9.64 9.18 -19.41
CA PHE A 192 9.72 8.91 -17.97
C PHE A 192 8.64 9.66 -17.19
N THR A 193 8.34 10.90 -17.57
CA THR A 193 7.26 11.70 -16.96
C THR A 193 5.91 11.03 -17.15
N GLY A 194 5.63 10.47 -18.34
CA GLY A 194 4.39 9.72 -18.60
C GLY A 194 4.28 8.45 -17.75
N ILE A 195 5.35 7.66 -17.65
CA ILE A 195 5.39 6.45 -16.80
C ILE A 195 5.16 6.81 -15.33
N MET A 196 5.85 7.84 -14.84
CA MET A 196 5.70 8.33 -13.47
C MET A 196 4.29 8.87 -13.22
N GLY A 197 3.73 9.63 -14.16
CA GLY A 197 2.37 10.16 -14.11
C GLY A 197 1.33 9.04 -13.99
N ALA A 198 1.41 8.02 -14.85
CA ALA A 198 0.55 6.84 -14.78
C ALA A 198 0.68 6.07 -13.46
N GLY A 199 1.90 5.95 -12.93
CA GLY A 199 2.13 5.35 -11.61
C GLY A 199 1.49 6.17 -10.48
N CYS A 200 1.62 7.50 -10.52
CA CYS A 200 1.02 8.40 -9.54
C CYS A 200 -0.52 8.36 -9.60
N THR A 201 -1.12 8.39 -10.79
CA THR A 201 -2.59 8.32 -10.92
C THR A 201 -3.12 6.99 -10.40
N ALA A 202 -2.46 5.86 -10.71
CA ALA A 202 -2.83 4.55 -10.17
C ALA A 202 -2.76 4.51 -8.63
N LEU A 203 -1.72 5.09 -8.03
CA LEU A 203 -1.60 5.18 -6.58
C LEU A 203 -2.69 6.07 -5.95
N VAL A 204 -3.02 7.21 -6.57
CA VAL A 204 -4.11 8.08 -6.12
C VAL A 204 -5.45 7.33 -6.13
N VAL A 205 -5.77 6.63 -7.22
CA VAL A 205 -7.00 5.82 -7.32
C VAL A 205 -7.04 4.76 -6.21
N ALA A 206 -5.93 4.06 -5.96
CA ALA A 206 -5.86 3.06 -4.89
C ALA A 206 -6.04 3.68 -3.49
N VAL A 207 -5.51 4.87 -3.25
CA VAL A 207 -5.68 5.60 -1.99
C VAL A 207 -7.12 6.06 -1.81
N VAL A 208 -7.72 6.63 -2.85
CA VAL A 208 -9.11 7.08 -2.84
C VAL A 208 -10.05 5.90 -2.58
N ALA A 209 -9.85 4.77 -3.25
CA ALA A 209 -10.64 3.56 -3.01
C ALA A 209 -10.62 3.12 -1.54
N ARG A 210 -9.44 3.06 -0.91
CA ARG A 210 -9.31 2.70 0.52
C ARG A 210 -9.93 3.73 1.48
N LYS A 211 -9.95 5.01 1.09
CA LYS A 211 -10.54 6.09 1.92
C LYS A 211 -12.06 6.19 1.75
N LEU A 212 -12.60 5.71 0.62
CA LEU A 212 -14.02 5.59 0.37
C LEU A 212 -14.63 4.31 0.93
N GLU A 213 -13.80 3.32 1.27
CA GLU A 213 -14.26 2.10 1.94
C GLU A 213 -14.81 2.46 3.33
N LEU A 214 -16.11 2.23 3.49
CA LEU A 214 -16.82 2.45 4.75
C LEU A 214 -16.17 1.61 5.86
N THR A 215 -15.94 2.22 7.01
CA THR A 215 -15.47 1.49 8.19
C THR A 215 -16.53 0.47 8.64
N LYS A 216 -16.12 -0.54 9.40
CA LYS A 216 -17.04 -1.55 9.95
C LYS A 216 -18.19 -0.92 10.75
N ALA A 217 -17.92 0.15 11.48
CA ALA A 217 -18.91 0.89 12.25
C ALA A 217 -19.87 1.67 11.35
N GLU A 218 -19.36 2.42 10.37
CA GLU A 218 -20.20 3.15 9.40
C GLU A 218 -21.07 2.20 8.58
N LYS A 219 -20.53 1.05 8.16
CA LYS A 219 -21.29 0.01 7.47
C LYS A 219 -22.42 -0.54 8.34
N HIS A 220 -22.17 -0.75 9.63
CA HIS A 220 -23.21 -1.19 10.56
C HIS A 220 -24.34 -0.16 10.68
N VAL A 221 -23.98 1.13 10.83
CA VAL A 221 -24.96 2.22 10.89
C VAL A 221 -25.73 2.35 9.56
N HIS A 222 -25.04 2.22 8.42
CA HIS A 222 -25.66 2.24 7.10
C HIS A 222 -26.68 1.11 6.93
N ASN A 223 -26.33 -0.11 7.32
CA ASN A 223 -27.24 -1.25 7.26
C ASN A 223 -28.46 -1.02 8.15
N PHE A 224 -28.25 -0.57 9.39
CA PHE A 224 -29.36 -0.25 10.30
C PHE A 224 -30.29 0.84 9.73
N MET A 225 -29.72 1.86 9.08
CA MET A 225 -30.49 2.91 8.42
C MET A 225 -31.31 2.34 7.25
N MET A 226 -30.73 1.46 6.44
CA MET A 226 -31.40 0.79 5.33
C MET A 226 -32.55 -0.11 5.82
N ASP A 227 -32.32 -0.92 6.86
CA ASP A 227 -33.34 -1.79 7.47
C ASP A 227 -34.52 -0.96 8.02
N THR A 228 -34.21 0.16 8.66
CA THR A 228 -35.23 1.09 9.17
C THR A 228 -36.08 1.68 8.04
N GLN A 229 -35.47 2.01 6.91
CA GLN A 229 -36.19 2.50 5.73
C GLN A 229 -37.05 1.40 5.10
N LEU A 230 -36.52 0.20 4.93
CA LEU A 230 -37.25 -0.94 4.39
C LEU A 230 -38.49 -1.25 5.23
N CYS A 231 -38.34 -1.31 6.57
CA CYS A 231 -39.46 -1.53 7.49
C CYS A 231 -40.56 -0.46 7.35
N LYS A 232 -40.18 0.80 7.15
CA LYS A 232 -41.14 1.89 6.88
C LYS A 232 -41.85 1.70 5.54
N GLN A 233 -41.13 1.31 4.49
CA GLN A 233 -41.73 1.05 3.18
C GLN A 233 -42.71 -0.13 3.23
N VAL A 234 -42.32 -1.26 3.83
CA VAL A 234 -43.20 -2.44 3.99
C VAL A 234 -44.48 -2.07 4.74
N LYS A 235 -44.39 -1.30 5.84
CA LYS A 235 -45.58 -0.83 6.57
C LYS A 235 -46.49 0.06 5.72
N ASN A 236 -45.91 0.98 4.94
CA ASN A 236 -46.67 1.86 4.05
C ASN A 236 -47.35 1.08 2.92
N THR A 237 -46.64 0.13 2.31
CA THR A 237 -47.19 -0.73 1.25
C THR A 237 -48.28 -1.64 1.81
N ALA A 238 -48.10 -2.23 2.99
CA ALA A 238 -49.14 -3.02 3.66
C ALA A 238 -50.39 -2.18 3.97
N ALA A 239 -50.23 -0.94 4.42
CA ALA A 239 -51.35 -0.01 4.60
C ALA A 239 -52.09 0.29 3.29
N ASN A 240 -51.35 0.43 2.18
CA ASN A 240 -51.95 0.60 0.85
C ASN A 240 -52.73 -0.64 0.40
N VAL A 241 -52.22 -1.86 0.65
CA VAL A 241 -52.95 -3.11 0.37
C VAL A 241 -54.29 -3.10 1.09
N LEU A 242 -54.29 -2.86 2.41
CA LEU A 242 -55.52 -2.81 3.22
C LEU A 242 -56.50 -1.73 2.73
N ARG A 243 -55.98 -0.54 2.41
CA ARG A 243 -56.77 0.58 1.88
C ARG A 243 -57.44 0.20 0.56
N GLU A 244 -56.70 -0.36 -0.39
CA GLU A 244 -57.25 -0.73 -1.70
C GLU A 244 -58.21 -1.92 -1.59
N THR A 245 -57.95 -2.91 -0.73
CA THR A 245 -58.89 -4.00 -0.42
C THR A 245 -60.22 -3.47 0.11
N TRP A 246 -60.17 -2.53 1.07
CA TRP A 246 -61.37 -1.89 1.60
C TRP A 246 -62.15 -1.12 0.53
N LEU A 247 -61.45 -0.34 -0.32
CA LEU A 247 -62.08 0.41 -1.41
C LEU A 247 -62.74 -0.50 -2.45
N ILE A 248 -62.12 -1.65 -2.75
CA ILE A 248 -62.72 -2.69 -3.61
C ILE A 248 -64.00 -3.22 -2.96
N TYR A 249 -63.96 -3.58 -1.68
CA TYR A 249 -65.14 -4.08 -0.96
C TYR A 249 -66.29 -3.05 -0.96
N LYS A 250 -65.98 -1.80 -0.60
CA LYS A 250 -66.94 -0.68 -0.59
C LYS A 250 -67.62 -0.50 -1.96
N HIS A 251 -66.84 -0.41 -3.04
CA HIS A 251 -67.37 -0.17 -4.37
C HIS A 251 -68.05 -1.39 -5.02
N THR A 252 -67.83 -2.59 -4.48
CA THR A 252 -68.44 -3.83 -4.98
C THR A 252 -69.72 -4.21 -4.23
N LYS A 253 -69.78 -3.97 -2.91
CA LYS A 253 -70.85 -4.48 -2.03
C LYS A 253 -71.68 -3.42 -1.32
N LEU A 254 -71.13 -2.24 -1.02
CA LEU A 254 -71.84 -1.21 -0.23
C LEU A 254 -72.55 -0.13 -1.07
N VAL A 255 -72.30 -0.05 -2.38
CA VAL A 255 -72.89 0.98 -3.25
C VAL A 255 -74.06 0.40 -4.06
N LYS A 256 -75.19 1.13 -4.12
CA LYS A 256 -76.41 0.72 -4.85
C LYS A 256 -76.22 0.50 -6.36
N LYS A 257 -75.26 1.19 -7.00
CA LYS A 257 -74.87 1.01 -8.42
C LYS A 257 -73.36 0.76 -8.52
N VAL A 258 -72.98 -0.34 -9.18
CA VAL A 258 -71.58 -0.79 -9.26
C VAL A 258 -70.89 -0.19 -10.49
N ASP A 259 -69.89 0.66 -10.26
CA ASP A 259 -69.02 1.22 -11.31
C ASP A 259 -67.83 0.28 -11.60
N ARG A 260 -67.96 -0.54 -12.66
CA ARG A 260 -66.94 -1.53 -13.08
C ARG A 260 -65.55 -0.93 -13.34
N THR A 261 -65.49 0.31 -13.84
CA THR A 261 -64.22 1.01 -14.16
C THR A 261 -63.45 1.43 -12.91
N ARG A 262 -64.15 1.94 -11.88
CA ARG A 262 -63.53 2.31 -10.59
C ARG A 262 -63.05 1.08 -9.82
N VAL A 263 -63.80 -0.02 -9.83
CA VAL A 263 -63.38 -1.28 -9.20
C VAL A 263 -62.11 -1.82 -9.87
N ARG A 264 -62.05 -1.86 -11.20
CA ARG A 264 -60.84 -2.29 -11.95
C ARG A 264 -59.62 -1.44 -11.62
N LYS A 265 -59.80 -0.12 -11.41
CA LYS A 265 -58.69 0.78 -11.03
C LYS A 265 -58.11 0.42 -9.65
N HIS A 266 -58.95 0.21 -8.64
CA HIS A 266 -58.49 -0.18 -7.30
C HIS A 266 -57.93 -1.61 -7.29
N GLN A 267 -58.50 -2.53 -8.08
CA GLN A 267 -57.93 -3.88 -8.27
C GLN A 267 -56.52 -3.84 -8.85
N ARG A 268 -56.26 -3.01 -9.88
CA ARG A 268 -54.91 -2.84 -10.43
C ARG A 268 -53.93 -2.32 -9.37
N LYS A 269 -54.33 -1.30 -8.60
CA LYS A 269 -53.50 -0.74 -7.52
C LYS A 269 -53.24 -1.75 -6.39
N PHE A 270 -54.24 -2.54 -6.03
CA PHE A 270 -54.11 -3.63 -5.06
C PHE A 270 -53.12 -4.70 -5.54
N PHE A 271 -53.26 -5.18 -6.79
CA PHE A 271 -52.31 -6.14 -7.36
C PHE A 271 -50.89 -5.57 -7.42
N GLN A 272 -50.71 -4.30 -7.77
CA GLN A 272 -49.40 -3.64 -7.74
C GLN A 272 -48.82 -3.58 -6.32
N ALA A 273 -49.61 -3.23 -5.32
CA ALA A 273 -49.15 -3.17 -3.93
C ALA A 273 -48.79 -4.57 -3.38
N ILE A 274 -49.58 -5.61 -3.70
CA ILE A 274 -49.23 -6.99 -3.34
C ILE A 274 -47.94 -7.43 -4.02
N HIS A 275 -47.81 -7.15 -5.32
CA HIS A 275 -46.62 -7.55 -6.06
C HIS A 275 -45.35 -6.91 -5.48
N HIS A 276 -45.45 -5.66 -5.01
CA HIS A 276 -44.35 -4.99 -4.32
C HIS A 276 -43.99 -5.68 -3.00
N VAL A 277 -44.95 -5.99 -2.13
CA VAL A 277 -44.69 -6.71 -0.86
C VAL A 277 -44.12 -8.10 -1.10
N MET A 278 -44.65 -8.82 -2.09
CA MET A 278 -44.17 -10.16 -2.41
C MET A 278 -42.74 -10.13 -2.95
N TYR A 279 -42.44 -9.15 -3.82
CA TYR A 279 -41.09 -8.95 -4.33
C TYR A 279 -40.10 -8.61 -3.21
N ASP A 280 -40.46 -7.66 -2.32
CA ASP A 280 -39.62 -7.26 -1.18
C ASP A 280 -39.32 -8.48 -0.29
N LEU A 281 -40.34 -9.27 0.06
CA LEU A 281 -40.18 -10.47 0.89
C LEU A 281 -39.30 -11.54 0.21
N VAL A 282 -39.51 -11.79 -1.10
CA VAL A 282 -38.71 -12.74 -1.86
C VAL A 282 -37.25 -12.28 -1.93
N SER A 283 -37.01 -10.99 -2.14
CA SER A 283 -35.66 -10.44 -2.15
C SER A 283 -34.96 -10.58 -0.79
N GLU A 284 -35.66 -10.33 0.32
CA GLU A 284 -35.11 -10.49 1.67
C GLU A 284 -34.79 -11.96 1.99
N LEU A 285 -35.65 -12.89 1.55
CA LEU A 285 -35.38 -14.33 1.66
C LEU A 285 -34.17 -14.75 0.83
N GLN A 286 -34.03 -14.21 -0.38
CA GLN A 286 -32.91 -14.51 -1.25
C GLN A 286 -31.59 -13.96 -0.70
N GLU A 287 -31.60 -12.75 -0.13
CA GLU A 287 -30.43 -12.16 0.54
C GLU A 287 -29.99 -12.98 1.76
N ARG A 288 -30.95 -13.46 2.57
CA ARG A 288 -30.65 -14.39 3.67
C ARG A 288 -30.10 -15.73 3.18
N GLY A 289 -30.60 -16.22 2.05
CA GLY A 289 -30.08 -17.41 1.38
C GLY A 289 -28.60 -17.22 1.02
N GLU A 290 -28.27 -16.14 0.32
CA GLU A 290 -26.87 -15.84 -0.05
C GLU A 290 -25.95 -15.67 1.16
N LEU A 291 -26.44 -15.07 2.25
CA LEU A 291 -25.64 -14.94 3.48
C LEU A 291 -25.34 -16.31 4.10
N LEU A 292 -26.33 -17.21 4.08
CA LEU A 292 -26.18 -18.57 4.58
C LEU A 292 -25.18 -19.35 3.73
N ASP A 293 -25.27 -19.26 2.40
CA ASP A 293 -24.31 -19.88 1.47
C ASP A 293 -22.88 -19.38 1.71
N ARG A 294 -22.68 -18.06 1.87
CA ARG A 294 -21.35 -17.51 2.21
C ARG A 294 -20.80 -18.03 3.54
N HIS A 295 -21.66 -18.25 4.53
CA HIS A 295 -21.23 -18.86 5.78
C HIS A 295 -20.87 -20.34 5.61
N VAL A 296 -21.59 -21.08 4.77
CA VAL A 296 -21.25 -22.46 4.41
C VAL A 296 -19.89 -22.49 3.72
N ASP A 297 -19.65 -21.65 2.70
CA ASP A 297 -18.36 -21.56 1.99
C ASP A 297 -17.21 -21.27 2.97
N THR A 298 -17.40 -20.33 3.91
CA THR A 298 -16.39 -20.00 4.92
C THR A 298 -16.10 -21.18 5.86
N ILE A 299 -17.12 -21.99 6.17
CA ILE A 299 -16.97 -23.19 7.00
C ILE A 299 -16.23 -24.28 6.22
N GLU A 300 -16.55 -24.46 4.93
CA GLU A 300 -15.85 -25.39 4.04
C GLU A 300 -14.37 -25.04 3.92
N ASP A 301 -14.04 -23.77 3.67
CA ASP A 301 -12.65 -23.27 3.63
C ASP A 301 -11.89 -23.57 4.93
N LYS A 302 -12.55 -23.36 6.08
CA LYS A 302 -11.95 -23.67 7.39
C LYS A 302 -11.77 -25.16 7.61
N LEU A 303 -12.71 -25.98 7.14
CA LEU A 303 -12.61 -27.44 7.23
C LEU A 303 -11.46 -27.95 6.36
N ASP A 304 -11.28 -27.41 5.15
CA ASP A 304 -10.17 -27.76 4.27
C ASP A 304 -8.82 -27.33 4.83
N ALA A 305 -8.74 -26.16 5.47
CA ALA A 305 -7.55 -25.73 6.20
C ALA A 305 -7.21 -26.69 7.34
N ILE A 306 -8.20 -27.14 8.12
CA ILE A 306 -8.02 -28.12 9.20
C ILE A 306 -7.56 -29.47 8.63
N LYS A 307 -8.18 -29.93 7.54
CA LYS A 307 -7.80 -31.16 6.83
C LYS A 307 -6.36 -31.10 6.33
N GLY A 308 -5.93 -29.98 5.76
CA GLY A 308 -4.55 -29.74 5.35
C GLY A 308 -3.57 -29.81 6.52
N ASN A 309 -3.90 -29.19 7.65
CA ASN A 309 -3.09 -29.25 8.87
C ASN A 309 -2.99 -30.69 9.43
N LEU A 310 -4.09 -31.45 9.41
CA LEU A 310 -4.12 -32.86 9.82
C LEU A 310 -3.30 -33.76 8.89
N GLN A 311 -3.31 -33.51 7.58
CA GLN A 311 -2.48 -34.25 6.61
C GLN A 311 -0.99 -33.91 6.73
N ALA A 312 -0.63 -32.69 7.14
CA ALA A 312 0.74 -32.30 7.41
C ALA A 312 1.30 -32.87 8.73
N LEU A 313 0.40 -33.20 9.68
CA LEU A 313 0.74 -33.73 11.01
C LEU A 313 1.60 -35.00 10.97
N PRO A 314 1.29 -36.08 10.21
CA PRO A 314 2.12 -37.27 10.15
C PRO A 314 3.53 -37.01 9.58
N GLY A 315 3.69 -36.04 8.68
CA GLY A 315 4.99 -35.62 8.17
C GLY A 315 5.87 -34.96 9.25
N LEU A 316 5.27 -34.12 10.08
CA LEU A 316 5.95 -33.52 11.25
C LEU A 316 6.25 -34.58 12.32
N LEU A 317 5.32 -35.49 12.58
CA LEU A 317 5.48 -36.58 13.55
C LEU A 317 6.62 -37.52 13.15
N ARG A 318 6.75 -37.81 11.85
CA ARG A 318 7.87 -38.60 11.30
C ARG A 318 9.20 -37.88 11.45
N ARG A 319 9.28 -36.58 11.17
CA ARG A 319 10.50 -35.78 11.38
C ARG A 319 10.93 -35.74 12.84
N VAL A 320 9.97 -35.62 13.77
CA VAL A 320 10.26 -35.65 15.21
C VAL A 320 10.73 -37.04 15.66
N LEU A 321 10.10 -38.11 15.16
CA LEU A 321 10.54 -39.49 15.43
C LEU A 321 11.92 -39.79 14.85
N GLU A 322 12.25 -39.28 13.66
CA GLU A 322 13.59 -39.39 13.07
C GLU A 322 14.64 -38.61 13.88
N GLN A 323 14.29 -37.41 14.38
CA GLN A 323 15.16 -36.66 15.30
C GLN A 323 15.39 -37.36 16.64
N GLN A 324 14.36 -38.03 17.20
CA GLN A 324 14.50 -38.83 18.42
C GLN A 324 15.36 -40.08 18.15
N ARG A 325 15.17 -40.74 17.01
CA ARG A 325 15.94 -41.94 16.63
C ARG A 325 17.42 -41.66 16.36
N GLN A 326 17.78 -40.46 15.92
CA GLN A 326 19.18 -40.04 15.80
C GLN A 326 19.81 -39.64 17.13
N ARG A 327 19.00 -39.42 18.18
CA ARG A 327 19.50 -39.08 19.52
C ARG A 327 19.95 -40.29 20.34
N ASP A 328 19.60 -41.51 19.92
CA ASP A 328 20.06 -42.78 20.50
C ASP A 328 20.89 -43.58 19.48
N PRO A 329 22.22 -43.38 19.43
CA PRO A 329 23.09 -44.55 19.42
C PRO A 329 24.47 -44.29 20.03
N THR A 330 24.63 -44.22 21.37
CA THR A 330 25.83 -44.74 22.06
C THR A 330 25.62 -44.79 23.57
N GLU A 331 25.35 -45.97 24.13
CA GLU A 331 25.91 -46.41 25.43
C GLU A 331 25.54 -47.88 25.68
N THR A 332 26.44 -48.78 25.30
CA THR A 332 26.52 -50.12 25.91
C THR A 332 27.97 -50.56 25.92
N VAL A 333 28.66 -50.28 27.03
CA VAL A 333 29.89 -51.00 27.44
C VAL A 333 29.70 -51.37 28.92
N ALA A 334 29.86 -52.66 29.21
CA ALA A 334 29.66 -53.30 30.52
C ALA A 334 30.93 -53.20 31.43
N PRO A 335 31.07 -53.98 32.53
CA PRO A 335 30.65 -53.67 33.89
C PRO A 335 31.82 -53.52 34.90
N HIS A 336 31.48 -53.08 36.12
CA HIS A 336 32.12 -53.39 37.42
C HIS A 336 33.43 -52.69 37.83
N PHE A 337 33.34 -51.77 38.81
CA PHE A 337 34.17 -51.79 40.03
C PHE A 337 33.57 -50.85 41.10
N GLN A 338 33.16 -51.41 42.25
CA GLN A 338 32.90 -50.70 43.52
C GLN A 338 34.14 -50.89 44.41
N PRO A 339 34.49 -49.94 45.31
CA PRO A 339 33.84 -49.87 46.63
C PRO A 339 33.65 -48.41 47.14
N ALA A 340 32.51 -48.06 47.77
CA ALA A 340 32.18 -48.13 49.20
C ALA A 340 32.79 -47.04 50.10
N HIS A 341 31.90 -46.43 50.89
CA HIS A 341 32.07 -45.50 52.03
C HIS A 341 32.48 -44.05 51.74
N ARG A 342 31.64 -43.08 52.11
CA ARG A 342 31.58 -42.49 53.48
C ARG A 342 30.49 -41.39 53.58
N GLN A 343 29.55 -41.56 54.52
CA GLN A 343 28.94 -40.60 55.47
C GLN A 343 28.52 -39.20 54.98
N ASP A 344 27.46 -38.54 55.46
CA ASP A 344 26.42 -38.76 56.46
C ASP A 344 25.51 -37.51 56.37
N PHE A 345 24.24 -37.64 56.80
CA PHE A 345 23.39 -36.64 57.51
C PHE A 345 23.37 -35.17 57.00
N SER A 346 22.24 -34.49 56.80
CA SER A 346 20.99 -34.29 57.56
C SER A 346 20.36 -33.02 56.92
N SER A 347 19.07 -32.68 56.90
CA SER A 347 17.95 -32.94 57.80
C SER A 347 16.65 -32.43 57.15
N CYS A 348 15.55 -33.09 57.51
CA CYS A 348 14.13 -32.70 57.44
C CYS A 348 13.87 -31.21 57.82
N SER A 349 12.79 -30.54 57.40
CA SER A 349 11.38 -30.96 57.52
C SER A 349 10.41 -30.15 56.62
N PRO A 350 9.18 -30.66 56.40
CA PRO A 350 8.11 -30.04 55.62
C PRO A 350 7.20 -29.17 56.50
N ASN A 351 6.33 -28.37 55.89
CA ASN A 351 4.97 -28.20 56.42
C ASN A 351 4.00 -27.64 55.37
N ALA A 352 2.82 -28.25 55.38
CA ALA A 352 1.59 -27.84 54.72
C ALA A 352 0.55 -27.51 55.81
N SER A 353 -0.32 -26.52 55.56
CA SER A 353 -1.67 -26.29 56.13
C SER A 353 -2.02 -24.80 55.90
N SER A 354 -2.91 -24.44 54.99
CA SER A 354 -4.39 -24.40 55.07
C SER A 354 -4.96 -23.09 55.65
N ASP A 355 -6.00 -22.60 54.96
CA ASP A 355 -7.14 -21.78 55.38
C ASP A 355 -7.08 -20.23 55.53
N SER A 356 -8.16 -19.63 54.98
CA SER A 356 -8.86 -18.35 55.32
C SER A 356 -8.06 -17.04 55.12
N ASP A 357 -8.56 -15.98 54.48
CA ASP A 357 -9.92 -15.42 54.24
C ASP A 357 -10.04 -14.79 52.83
#